data_AF-A0A3D3X4P1-F1
#
_entry.id   AF-A0A3D3X4P1-F1
#
_cell.length_a   1.000
_cell.length_b   1.000
_cell.length_c   1.000
_cell.angle_alpha   90.00
_cell.angle_beta   90.00
_cell.angle_gamma   90.00
#
_symmetry.space_group_name_H-M   'P 1'
#
loop_
_entity.id
_entity.type
_entity.pdbx_description
1 polymer ?
#
loop_
_entity_poly.entity_id
_entity_poly.type
_entity_poly.pdbx_seq_one_letter_code
_entity_poly.pdbx_strand_id
1 'polypeptide(L)'
;MMYKANILEPSGRADETSFLHNLQALREAGLQVDFTTYDEGLGDRFSPQGINERSSKLFQALCSDCHYVIASRGGYGASDLLSMLDWDHLKLQNPKILLGFSDISAIQLALYTSLGWPALHGPMPGSPLWSDGPDIDLLLSMLQKGRPWHGELKLKSFSEVGPVRGTLLGGCLSVLTNLIGTPYIPKSLKGSILFFEDTNENAPRVLRFWNQWL
;
A
#
# COMPACT_ATOMS: atom_id res chain seq x y z
N MET A 1 6.08 -1.97 -23.70
CA MET A 1 5.49 -3.06 -22.90
C MET A 1 4.29 -2.48 -22.19
N MET A 2 3.13 -3.11 -22.24
CA MET A 2 1.92 -2.61 -21.57
C MET A 2 1.87 -3.22 -20.16
N TYR A 3 1.91 -2.38 -19.13
CA TYR A 3 1.84 -2.85 -17.74
C TYR A 3 0.38 -3.07 -17.33
N LYS A 4 0.14 -4.15 -16.59
CA LYS A 4 -1.18 -4.52 -16.06
C LYS A 4 -1.33 -4.11 -14.61
N ALA A 5 -2.43 -3.47 -14.27
CA ALA A 5 -2.78 -3.05 -12.92
C ALA A 5 -4.16 -3.58 -12.51
N ASN A 6 -4.21 -4.26 -11.36
CA ASN A 6 -5.46 -4.65 -10.71
C ASN A 6 -5.77 -3.68 -9.59
N ILE A 7 -6.90 -2.98 -9.69
CA ILE A 7 -7.38 -2.03 -8.69
C ILE A 7 -8.40 -2.76 -7.81
N LEU A 8 -8.28 -2.62 -6.50
CA LEU A 8 -9.16 -3.29 -5.54
C LEU A 8 -9.41 -2.46 -4.28
N GLU A 9 -10.35 -2.90 -3.46
CA GLU A 9 -10.81 -2.19 -2.27
C GLU A 9 -10.50 -2.99 -0.98
N PRO A 10 -9.23 -3.05 -0.55
CA PRO A 10 -8.86 -3.87 0.61
C PRO A 10 -9.36 -3.26 1.93
N SER A 11 -9.63 -1.96 1.97
CA SER A 11 -10.04 -1.21 3.17
C SER A 11 -11.43 -0.60 2.99
N GLY A 12 -11.54 0.73 2.81
CA GLY A 12 -12.80 1.44 2.54
C GLY A 12 -13.15 1.54 1.06
N ARG A 13 -14.36 2.02 0.76
CA ARG A 13 -14.85 2.27 -0.60
C ARG A 13 -14.51 3.69 -1.05
N ALA A 14 -14.04 3.85 -2.28
CA ALA A 14 -13.75 5.16 -2.85
C ALA A 14 -15.03 5.94 -3.19
N ASP A 15 -14.97 7.27 -3.21
CA ASP A 15 -16.03 8.08 -3.82
C ASP A 15 -16.02 7.86 -5.33
N GLU A 16 -17.15 7.46 -5.90
CA GLU A 16 -17.23 6.97 -7.28
C GLU A 16 -16.83 8.01 -8.34
N THR A 17 -17.17 9.28 -8.15
CA THR A 17 -17.06 10.26 -9.25
C THR A 17 -15.60 10.56 -9.56
N SER A 18 -14.83 10.96 -8.55
CA SER A 18 -13.40 11.24 -8.71
C SER A 18 -12.61 9.97 -8.99
N PHE A 19 -13.03 8.84 -8.41
CA PHE A 19 -12.34 7.57 -8.59
C PHE A 19 -12.38 7.08 -10.04
N LEU A 20 -13.53 7.12 -10.71
CA LEU A 20 -13.65 6.68 -12.10
C LEU A 20 -12.81 7.54 -13.06
N HIS A 21 -12.74 8.86 -12.80
CA HIS A 21 -11.83 9.76 -13.53
C HIS A 21 -10.37 9.34 -13.35
N ASN A 22 -9.96 9.03 -12.13
CA ASN A 22 -8.57 8.66 -11.83
C ASN A 22 -8.19 7.28 -12.39
N LEU A 23 -9.14 6.35 -12.51
CA LEU A 23 -8.94 5.11 -13.26
C LEU A 23 -8.69 5.35 -14.75
N GLN A 24 -9.34 6.37 -15.32
CA GLN A 24 -9.12 6.75 -16.71
C GLN A 24 -7.73 7.33 -16.92
N ALA A 25 -7.24 8.17 -16.00
CA ALA A 25 -5.86 8.69 -16.05
C ALA A 25 -4.79 7.57 -16.05
N LEU A 26 -5.00 6.50 -15.27
CA LEU A 26 -4.13 5.31 -15.32
C LEU A 26 -4.14 4.63 -16.70
N ARG A 27 -5.29 4.53 -17.35
CA ARG A 27 -5.41 3.96 -18.71
C ARG A 27 -4.73 4.85 -19.75
N GLU A 28 -4.90 6.15 -19.65
CA GLU A 28 -4.26 7.14 -20.52
C GLU A 28 -2.74 7.18 -20.37
N ALA A 29 -2.24 6.89 -19.16
CA ALA A 29 -0.82 6.63 -18.92
C ALA A 29 -0.31 5.31 -19.54
N GLY A 30 -1.17 4.53 -20.20
CA GLY A 30 -0.82 3.34 -20.95
C GLY A 30 -0.87 2.03 -20.15
N LEU A 31 -1.49 2.03 -18.97
CA LEU A 31 -1.73 0.81 -18.20
C LEU A 31 -3.00 0.09 -18.69
N GLN A 32 -2.94 -1.24 -18.69
CA GLN A 32 -4.15 -2.07 -18.71
C GLN A 32 -4.70 -2.12 -17.28
N VAL A 33 -5.90 -1.56 -17.08
CA VAL A 33 -6.50 -1.34 -15.76
C VAL A 33 -7.76 -2.19 -15.60
N ASP A 34 -7.68 -3.17 -14.71
CA ASP A 34 -8.81 -4.00 -14.28
C ASP A 34 -9.23 -3.58 -12.87
N PHE A 35 -10.50 -3.19 -12.69
CA PHE A 35 -11.03 -2.81 -11.39
C PHE A 35 -11.99 -3.88 -10.87
N THR A 36 -11.75 -4.36 -9.65
CA THR A 36 -12.64 -5.29 -8.96
C THR A 36 -13.25 -4.62 -7.73
N THR A 37 -14.58 -4.48 -7.73
CA THR A 37 -15.34 -3.89 -6.62
C THR A 37 -15.67 -4.94 -5.56
N TYR A 38 -15.88 -4.49 -4.33
CA TYR A 38 -16.61 -5.28 -3.34
C TYR A 38 -18.06 -5.52 -3.80
N ASP A 39 -18.62 -6.70 -3.47
CA ASP A 39 -20.03 -7.00 -3.72
C ASP A 39 -20.88 -6.50 -2.54
N GLU A 40 -21.55 -5.36 -2.73
CA GLU A 40 -22.43 -4.75 -1.72
C GLU A 40 -23.62 -5.65 -1.36
N GLY A 41 -23.97 -6.64 -2.20
CA GLY A 41 -25.00 -7.63 -1.90
C GLY A 41 -24.64 -8.54 -0.72
N LEU A 42 -23.35 -8.63 -0.34
CA LEU A 42 -22.87 -9.39 0.81
C LEU A 42 -23.02 -8.64 2.14
N GLY A 43 -23.52 -7.39 2.12
CA GLY A 43 -23.69 -6.56 3.30
C GLY A 43 -22.38 -5.94 3.78
N ASP A 44 -22.25 -5.75 5.10
CA ASP A 44 -21.12 -5.03 5.70
C ASP A 44 -19.77 -5.65 5.32
N ARG A 45 -18.91 -4.85 4.69
CA ARG A 45 -17.57 -5.25 4.24
C ARG A 45 -16.61 -5.62 5.37
N PHE A 46 -16.92 -5.25 6.61
CA PHE A 46 -16.15 -5.59 7.81
C PHE A 46 -16.73 -6.77 8.58
N SER A 47 -17.86 -7.33 8.13
CA SER A 47 -18.34 -8.62 8.60
C SER A 47 -17.40 -9.76 8.20
N PRO A 48 -17.50 -10.95 8.82
CA PRO A 48 -16.72 -12.12 8.38
C PRO A 48 -16.86 -12.45 6.89
N GLN A 49 -18.07 -12.29 6.32
CA GLN A 49 -18.30 -12.50 4.89
C GLN A 49 -17.63 -11.42 4.05
N GLY A 50 -17.68 -10.17 4.50
CA GLY A 50 -17.00 -9.05 3.84
C GLY A 50 -15.47 -9.15 3.87
N ILE A 51 -14.90 -9.59 5.00
CA ILE A 51 -13.47 -9.88 5.14
C ILE A 51 -13.05 -10.99 4.18
N ASN A 52 -13.81 -12.09 4.11
CA ASN A 52 -13.55 -13.19 3.18
C ASN A 52 -13.54 -12.73 1.73
N GLU A 53 -14.52 -11.92 1.32
CA GLU A 53 -14.60 -11.42 -0.06
C GLU A 53 -13.44 -10.49 -0.40
N ARG A 54 -13.12 -9.52 0.48
CA ARG A 54 -11.98 -8.60 0.28
C ARG A 54 -10.65 -9.37 0.24
N SER A 55 -10.47 -10.37 1.11
CA SER A 55 -9.28 -11.21 1.12
C SER A 55 -9.16 -12.03 -0.16
N SER A 56 -10.25 -12.65 -0.62
CA SER A 56 -10.30 -13.43 -1.87
C SER A 56 -9.91 -12.57 -3.07
N LYS A 57 -10.46 -11.36 -3.20
CA LYS A 57 -10.10 -10.44 -4.29
C LYS A 57 -8.64 -10.00 -4.24
N LEU A 58 -8.13 -9.69 -3.04
CA LEU A 58 -6.72 -9.36 -2.85
C LEU A 58 -5.83 -10.52 -3.27
N PHE A 59 -6.12 -11.73 -2.80
CA PHE A 59 -5.37 -12.94 -3.15
C PHE A 59 -5.39 -13.21 -4.66
N GLN A 60 -6.55 -13.11 -5.31
CA GLN A 60 -6.67 -13.27 -6.76
C GLN A 60 -5.81 -12.25 -7.52
N ALA A 61 -5.81 -10.98 -7.10
CA ALA A 61 -4.95 -9.97 -7.70
C ALA A 61 -3.45 -10.24 -7.47
N LEU A 62 -3.08 -10.73 -6.29
CA LEU A 62 -1.70 -11.11 -5.96
C LEU A 62 -1.24 -12.38 -6.70
N CYS A 63 -2.15 -13.22 -7.19
CA CYS A 63 -1.85 -14.41 -7.99
C CYS A 63 -2.00 -14.19 -9.51
N SER A 64 -2.54 -13.05 -9.96
CA SER A 64 -2.74 -12.77 -11.38
C SER A 64 -1.41 -12.47 -12.10
N ASP A 65 -1.45 -12.26 -13.41
CA ASP A 65 -0.28 -11.82 -14.19
C ASP A 65 -0.07 -10.29 -14.15
N CYS A 66 -0.76 -9.58 -13.24
CA CYS A 66 -0.60 -8.14 -13.10
C CYS A 66 0.78 -7.75 -12.56
N HIS A 67 1.22 -6.54 -12.91
CA HIS A 67 2.47 -5.96 -12.42
C HIS A 67 2.24 -5.12 -11.17
N TYR A 68 1.09 -4.44 -11.14
CA TYR A 68 0.69 -3.55 -10.06
C TYR A 68 -0.61 -4.04 -9.43
N VAL A 69 -0.63 -4.07 -8.11
CA VAL A 69 -1.86 -4.10 -7.32
C VAL A 69 -2.04 -2.70 -6.77
N ILE A 70 -3.18 -2.07 -7.01
CA ILE A 70 -3.42 -0.68 -6.61
C ILE A 70 -4.63 -0.65 -5.68
N ALA A 71 -4.43 -0.20 -4.45
CA ALA A 71 -5.57 0.03 -3.56
C ALA A 71 -6.37 1.24 -4.04
N SER A 72 -7.69 1.14 -4.05
CA SER A 72 -8.58 2.26 -4.42
C SER A 72 -8.46 3.39 -3.39
N ARG A 73 -8.44 3.06 -2.10
CA ARG A 73 -8.21 4.00 -0.99
C ARG A 73 -7.79 3.24 0.28
N GLY A 74 -7.42 4.00 1.31
CA GLY A 74 -7.21 3.49 2.66
C GLY A 74 -8.49 3.43 3.48
N GLY A 75 -8.39 3.55 4.79
CA GLY A 75 -9.53 3.51 5.71
C GLY A 75 -9.26 2.55 6.85
N TYR A 76 -10.05 1.50 6.95
CA TYR A 76 -9.90 0.44 7.93
C TYR A 76 -10.09 -0.92 7.25
N GLY A 77 -9.48 -1.97 7.79
CA GLY A 77 -9.75 -3.36 7.45
C GLY A 77 -8.66 -4.07 6.65
N ALA A 78 -7.56 -3.39 6.28
CA ALA A 78 -6.43 -4.03 5.58
C ALA A 78 -5.76 -5.12 6.41
N SER A 79 -5.58 -4.88 7.72
CA SER A 79 -4.97 -5.84 8.65
C SER A 79 -5.77 -7.12 8.81
N ASP A 80 -7.10 -7.04 8.72
CA ASP A 80 -8.01 -8.18 8.86
C ASP A 80 -7.79 -9.23 7.75
N LEU A 81 -7.22 -8.80 6.62
CA LEU A 81 -6.98 -9.66 5.47
C LEU A 81 -5.72 -10.52 5.64
N LEU A 82 -4.77 -10.10 6.48
CA LEU A 82 -3.40 -10.67 6.48
C LEU A 82 -3.38 -12.14 6.90
N SER A 83 -4.16 -12.53 7.91
CA SER A 83 -4.27 -13.92 8.37
C SER A 83 -5.07 -14.83 7.44
N MET A 84 -5.75 -14.25 6.46
CA MET A 84 -6.59 -14.98 5.52
C MET A 84 -5.83 -15.36 4.24
N LEU A 85 -4.69 -14.72 3.97
CA LEU A 85 -3.90 -14.97 2.77
C LEU A 85 -3.09 -16.28 2.90
N ASP A 86 -3.08 -17.07 1.84
CA ASP A 86 -2.17 -18.22 1.71
C ASP A 86 -0.77 -17.72 1.30
N TRP A 87 0.02 -17.37 2.31
CA TRP A 87 1.37 -16.85 2.13
C TRP A 87 2.32 -17.83 1.44
N ASP A 88 2.12 -19.15 1.62
CA ASP A 88 2.96 -20.16 0.99
C ASP A 88 2.67 -20.25 -0.50
N HIS A 89 1.40 -20.13 -0.91
CA HIS A 89 1.05 -19.99 -2.31
C HIS A 89 1.60 -18.70 -2.93
N LEU A 90 1.53 -17.57 -2.21
CA LEU A 90 2.06 -16.30 -2.70
C LEU A 90 3.58 -16.31 -2.92
N LYS A 91 4.35 -17.11 -2.17
CA LYS A 91 5.80 -17.28 -2.39
C LYS A 91 6.13 -17.87 -3.77
N LEU A 92 5.20 -18.58 -4.39
CA LEU A 92 5.37 -19.17 -5.72
C LEU A 92 5.07 -18.18 -6.86
N GLN A 93 4.51 -17.02 -6.53
CA GLN A 93 4.11 -16.01 -7.51
C GLN A 93 5.24 -15.03 -7.82
N ASN A 94 5.14 -14.37 -8.97
CA ASN A 94 6.07 -13.31 -9.35
C ASN A 94 5.86 -12.07 -8.48
N PRO A 95 6.95 -11.40 -8.02
CA PRO A 95 6.85 -10.17 -7.26
C PRO A 95 6.01 -9.10 -7.94
N LYS A 96 5.11 -8.49 -7.17
CA LYS A 96 4.25 -7.39 -7.59
C LYS A 96 4.56 -6.14 -6.79
N ILE A 97 4.14 -5.00 -7.28
CA ILE A 97 4.20 -3.75 -6.53
C ILE A 97 2.80 -3.41 -6.04
N LEU A 98 2.64 -3.33 -4.71
CA LEU A 98 1.42 -2.81 -4.11
C LEU A 98 1.53 -1.27 -3.96
N LEU A 99 0.68 -0.54 -4.68
CA LEU A 99 0.51 0.90 -4.56
C LEU A 99 -0.59 1.25 -3.57
N GLY A 100 -0.26 2.08 -2.59
CA GLY A 100 -1.21 2.68 -1.65
C GLY A 100 -0.53 3.38 -0.48
N PHE A 101 -1.31 3.94 0.44
CA PHE A 101 -0.82 4.56 1.68
C PHE A 101 -1.86 4.41 2.80
N SER A 102 -1.60 4.97 4.00
CA SER A 102 -2.50 4.89 5.16
C SER A 102 -2.68 3.42 5.60
N ASP A 103 -3.92 2.93 5.74
CA ASP A 103 -4.25 1.55 6.16
C ASP A 103 -3.56 0.46 5.30
N ILE A 104 -3.28 0.77 4.04
CA ILE A 104 -2.61 -0.14 3.09
C ILE A 104 -1.16 -0.46 3.52
N SER A 105 -0.57 0.38 4.38
CA SER A 105 0.75 0.15 4.96
C SER A 105 0.85 -1.23 5.61
N ALA A 106 -0.25 -1.74 6.19
CA ALA A 106 -0.27 -3.07 6.79
C ALA A 106 0.04 -4.18 5.77
N ILE A 107 -0.61 -4.13 4.59
CA ILE A 107 -0.39 -5.13 3.53
C ILE A 107 0.97 -4.92 2.87
N GLN A 108 1.39 -3.67 2.67
CA GLN A 108 2.72 -3.35 2.10
C GLN A 108 3.85 -3.96 2.94
N LEU A 109 3.81 -3.76 4.26
CA LEU A 109 4.82 -4.29 5.15
C LEU A 109 4.74 -5.83 5.24
N ALA A 110 3.53 -6.40 5.25
CA ALA A 110 3.33 -7.84 5.27
C ALA A 110 3.89 -8.53 4.02
N LEU A 111 3.62 -7.99 2.82
CA LEU A 111 4.14 -8.50 1.55
C LEU A 111 5.67 -8.43 1.50
N TYR A 112 6.25 -7.31 1.95
CA TYR A 112 7.71 -7.20 2.04
C TYR A 112 8.29 -8.22 3.05
N THR A 113 7.70 -8.31 4.24
CA THR A 113 8.18 -9.19 5.31
C THR A 113 8.13 -10.66 4.92
N SER A 114 7.00 -11.09 4.34
CA SER A 114 6.75 -12.49 4.03
C SER A 114 7.38 -12.94 2.71
N LEU A 115 7.47 -12.04 1.72
CA LEU A 115 7.79 -12.39 0.33
C LEU A 115 8.94 -11.58 -0.27
N GLY A 116 9.42 -10.52 0.40
CA GLY A 116 10.39 -9.58 -0.17
C GLY A 116 9.82 -8.71 -1.29
N TRP A 117 8.49 -8.67 -1.45
CA TRP A 117 7.87 -7.90 -2.53
C TRP A 117 7.93 -6.40 -2.21
N PRO A 118 8.31 -5.57 -3.19
CA PRO A 118 8.36 -4.12 -3.02
C PRO A 118 6.96 -3.51 -2.95
N ALA A 119 6.86 -2.36 -2.29
CA ALA A 119 5.66 -1.54 -2.32
C ALA A 119 5.99 -0.15 -2.88
N LEU A 120 4.96 0.53 -3.40
CA LEU A 120 5.01 1.96 -3.69
C LEU A 120 4.06 2.67 -2.72
N HIS A 121 4.63 3.33 -1.72
CA HIS A 121 3.84 4.11 -0.78
C HIS A 121 3.50 5.46 -1.40
N GLY A 122 2.25 5.67 -1.82
CA GLY A 122 1.88 6.84 -2.61
C GLY A 122 0.38 6.95 -2.90
N PRO A 123 -0.05 8.04 -3.58
CA PRO A 123 -1.46 8.36 -3.79
C PRO A 123 -2.27 7.22 -4.43
N MET A 124 -3.52 7.10 -4.00
CA MET A 124 -4.48 6.13 -4.51
C MET A 124 -5.56 6.83 -5.32
N PRO A 125 -6.09 6.22 -6.39
CA PRO A 125 -7.09 6.85 -7.28
C PRO A 125 -8.39 7.27 -6.56
N GLY A 126 -8.74 6.68 -5.42
CA GLY A 126 -9.90 7.06 -4.62
C GLY A 126 -9.57 7.90 -3.39
N SER A 127 -8.33 8.39 -3.29
CA SER A 127 -7.88 9.21 -2.16
C SER A 127 -7.89 10.70 -2.53
N PRO A 128 -8.06 11.60 -1.53
CA PRO A 128 -8.00 13.04 -1.78
C PRO A 128 -6.61 13.55 -2.15
N LEU A 129 -5.56 12.71 -2.03
CA LEU A 129 -4.20 13.04 -2.46
C LEU A 129 -3.99 12.84 -3.97
N TRP A 130 -4.99 12.29 -4.68
CA TRP A 130 -5.00 12.31 -6.13
C TRP A 130 -5.50 13.67 -6.62
N SER A 131 -4.56 14.60 -6.82
CA SER A 131 -4.83 16.01 -7.08
C SER A 131 -4.44 16.49 -8.48
N ASP A 132 -4.20 15.56 -9.43
CA ASP A 132 -3.79 15.83 -10.82
C ASP A 132 -2.63 16.84 -10.93
N GLY A 133 -1.72 16.79 -9.95
CA GLY A 133 -0.53 17.64 -9.86
C GLY A 133 0.77 16.89 -10.15
N PRO A 134 1.93 17.56 -9.96
CA PRO A 134 3.25 17.00 -10.30
C PRO A 134 3.55 15.64 -9.66
N ASP A 135 3.01 15.39 -8.46
CA ASP A 135 3.19 14.11 -7.75
C ASP A 135 2.45 12.95 -8.46
N ILE A 136 1.28 13.23 -9.04
CA ILE A 136 0.50 12.27 -9.82
C ILE A 136 1.13 12.06 -11.19
N ASP A 137 1.59 13.13 -11.84
CA ASP A 137 2.34 13.01 -13.10
C ASP A 137 3.59 12.14 -12.93
N LEU A 138 4.33 12.34 -11.84
CA LEU A 138 5.48 11.51 -11.50
C LEU A 138 5.07 10.05 -11.29
N LEU A 139 4.03 9.80 -10.47
CA LEU A 139 3.50 8.46 -10.21
C LEU A 139 3.11 7.75 -11.51
N LEU A 140 2.31 8.39 -12.37
CA LEU A 140 1.88 7.83 -13.65
C LEU A 140 3.09 7.53 -14.55
N SER A 141 4.07 8.42 -14.60
CA SER A 141 5.31 8.20 -15.37
C SER A 141 6.13 7.02 -14.84
N MET A 142 6.16 6.81 -13.52
CA MET A 142 6.84 5.68 -12.89
C MET A 142 6.14 4.37 -13.25
N LEU A 143 4.82 4.32 -13.12
CA LEU A 143 4.02 3.13 -13.45
C LEU A 143 4.14 2.78 -14.95
N GLN A 144 4.15 3.78 -15.83
CA GLN A 144 4.30 3.59 -17.26
C GLN A 144 5.69 3.06 -17.66
N LYS A 145 6.76 3.56 -17.03
CA LYS A 145 8.15 3.11 -17.31
C LYS A 145 8.44 1.74 -16.70
N GLY A 146 7.83 1.45 -15.56
CA GLY A 146 8.17 0.32 -14.71
C GLY A 146 9.56 0.43 -14.09
N ARG A 147 9.95 -0.60 -13.35
CA ARG A 147 11.17 -0.60 -12.53
C ARG A 147 12.43 -0.90 -13.37
N PRO A 148 13.62 -0.43 -12.93
CA PRO A 148 13.90 0.27 -11.68
C PRO A 148 13.50 1.75 -11.71
N TRP A 149 13.12 2.28 -10.54
CA TRP A 149 12.87 3.69 -10.33
C TRP A 149 13.99 4.31 -9.52
N HIS A 150 14.34 5.54 -9.86
CA HIS A 150 15.34 6.34 -9.16
C HIS A 150 14.76 7.72 -8.88
N GLY A 151 15.06 8.25 -7.70
CA GLY A 151 14.58 9.56 -7.28
C GLY A 151 15.38 10.05 -6.08
N GLU A 152 15.29 11.36 -5.85
CA GLU A 152 15.92 12.04 -4.72
C GLU A 152 14.87 12.89 -4.03
N LEU A 153 14.90 12.92 -2.69
CA LEU A 153 14.05 13.76 -1.87
C LEU A 153 14.93 14.63 -0.99
N LYS A 154 14.60 15.92 -0.91
CA LYS A 154 15.25 16.83 0.03
C LYS A 154 14.49 16.82 1.35
N LEU A 155 15.19 16.50 2.44
CA LEU A 155 14.63 16.44 3.78
C LEU A 155 15.19 17.56 4.65
N LYS A 156 14.36 18.07 5.55
CA LYS A 156 14.84 18.93 6.64
C LYS A 156 15.38 18.06 7.76
N SER A 157 16.67 18.16 8.05
CA SER A 157 17.25 17.44 9.19
C SER A 157 16.99 18.18 10.51
N PHE A 158 16.73 17.41 11.56
CA PHE A 158 16.65 17.91 12.94
C PHE A 158 17.95 17.77 13.73
N SER A 159 18.90 16.99 13.21
CA SER A 159 20.22 16.77 13.79
C SER A 159 21.30 16.63 12.72
N GLU A 160 22.55 16.88 13.06
CA GLU A 160 23.65 16.56 12.16
C GLU A 160 23.89 15.05 12.17
N VAL A 161 23.61 14.41 11.04
CA VAL A 161 23.86 12.99 10.81
C VAL A 161 24.73 12.84 9.56
N GLY A 162 25.70 11.94 9.61
CA GLY A 162 26.46 11.54 8.44
C GLY A 162 25.59 10.79 7.43
N PRO A 163 26.13 10.48 6.23
CA PRO A 163 25.40 9.73 5.23
C PRO A 163 25.02 8.33 5.75
N VAL A 164 23.76 7.96 5.59
CA VAL A 164 23.23 6.63 5.92
C VAL A 164 22.75 5.93 4.65
N ARG A 165 22.88 4.61 4.61
CA ARG A 165 22.39 3.77 3.51
C ARG A 165 21.67 2.56 4.08
N GLY A 166 20.48 2.28 3.56
CA GLY A 166 19.67 1.16 4.01
C GLY A 166 18.44 0.98 3.14
N THR A 167 17.70 -0.10 3.39
CA THR A 167 16.39 -0.32 2.76
C THR A 167 15.38 0.63 3.39
N LEU A 168 14.67 1.40 2.58
CA LEU A 168 13.56 2.21 3.07
C LEU A 168 12.41 1.29 3.48
N LEU A 169 12.01 1.34 4.75
CA LEU A 169 10.86 0.60 5.29
C LEU A 169 10.00 1.56 6.09
N GLY A 170 8.68 1.45 5.98
CA GLY A 170 7.84 2.46 6.60
C GLY A 170 6.42 2.52 6.06
N GLY A 171 5.73 3.59 6.45
CA GLY A 171 4.35 3.88 6.11
C GLY A 171 3.62 4.58 7.26
N CYS A 172 2.33 4.34 7.38
CA CYS A 172 1.50 4.94 8.41
C CYS A 172 1.87 4.42 9.81
N LEU A 173 2.35 5.29 10.70
CA LEU A 173 2.92 4.92 12.00
C LEU A 173 1.92 4.13 12.85
N SER A 174 0.72 4.65 13.05
CA SER A 174 -0.32 4.00 13.84
C SER A 174 -0.68 2.61 13.31
N VAL A 175 -0.80 2.47 11.99
CA VAL A 175 -1.11 1.19 11.31
C VAL A 175 0.03 0.19 11.49
N LEU A 176 1.26 0.60 11.23
CA LEU A 176 2.42 -0.30 11.33
C LEU A 176 2.72 -0.69 12.78
N THR A 177 2.45 0.21 13.73
CA THR A 177 2.60 -0.07 15.16
C THR A 177 1.71 -1.25 15.58
N ASN A 178 0.50 -1.37 15.02
CA ASN A 178 -0.40 -2.49 15.30
C ASN A 178 0.10 -3.84 14.75
N LEU A 179 1.18 -3.86 13.93
CA LEU A 179 1.80 -5.09 13.46
C LEU A 179 2.95 -5.58 14.35
N ILE A 180 3.38 -4.79 15.33
CA ILE A 180 4.45 -5.21 16.25
C ILE A 180 4.03 -6.47 17.01
N GLY A 181 4.88 -7.50 16.96
CA GLY A 181 4.62 -8.81 17.57
C GLY A 181 3.85 -9.79 16.66
N THR A 182 3.40 -9.36 15.49
CA THR A 182 2.79 -10.23 14.46
C THR A 182 3.87 -10.80 13.52
N PRO A 183 3.59 -11.84 12.72
CA PRO A 183 4.53 -12.29 11.68
C PRO A 183 4.64 -11.33 10.48
N TYR A 184 3.87 -10.24 10.44
CA TYR A 184 3.76 -9.32 9.30
C TYR A 184 4.67 -8.10 9.38
N ILE A 185 5.60 -8.08 10.35
CA ILE A 185 6.66 -7.10 10.49
C ILE A 185 8.02 -7.82 10.47
N PRO A 186 9.10 -7.23 9.91
CA PRO A 186 10.40 -7.87 9.91
C PRO A 186 10.88 -8.14 11.34
N LYS A 187 11.41 -9.34 11.57
CA LYS A 187 12.01 -9.73 12.86
C LYS A 187 13.19 -8.85 13.27
N SER A 188 13.81 -8.16 12.31
CA SER A 188 14.87 -7.19 12.54
C SER A 188 14.75 -6.03 11.56
N LEU A 189 14.96 -4.82 12.06
CA LEU A 189 15.01 -3.59 11.26
C LEU A 189 16.45 -3.16 10.95
N LYS A 190 17.46 -3.97 11.33
CA LYS A 190 18.87 -3.64 11.13
C LYS A 190 19.17 -3.37 9.65
N GLY A 191 19.81 -2.23 9.36
CA GLY A 191 20.13 -1.82 7.99
C GLY A 191 18.96 -1.19 7.23
N SER A 192 17.85 -0.90 7.91
CA SER A 192 16.70 -0.19 7.33
C SER A 192 16.74 1.30 7.69
N ILE A 193 16.23 2.13 6.80
CA ILE A 193 15.89 3.53 7.06
C ILE A 193 14.39 3.56 7.29
N LEU A 194 13.96 3.95 8.49
CA LEU A 194 12.54 4.00 8.83
C LEU A 194 11.90 5.29 8.31
N PHE A 195 10.75 5.15 7.65
CA PHE A 195 9.89 6.23 7.21
C PHE A 195 8.54 6.14 7.91
N PHE A 196 8.10 7.21 8.55
CA PHE A 196 6.80 7.26 9.22
C PHE A 196 6.03 8.51 8.84
N GLU A 197 4.76 8.32 8.54
CA GLU A 197 3.75 9.36 8.37
C GLU A 197 2.53 9.02 9.21
N ASP A 198 1.73 10.02 9.58
CA ASP A 198 0.41 9.78 10.16
C ASP A 198 -0.47 11.02 10.00
N THR A 199 -1.78 10.86 10.18
CA THR A 199 -2.75 11.96 10.13
C THR A 199 -3.79 11.82 11.23
N ASN A 200 -4.33 12.94 11.69
CA ASN A 200 -5.34 13.00 12.75
C ASN A 200 -4.90 12.39 14.09
N GLU A 201 -3.59 12.22 14.29
CA GLU A 201 -3.01 11.74 15.52
C GLU A 201 -2.48 12.89 16.37
N ASN A 202 -2.81 12.88 17.67
CA ASN A 202 -2.31 13.89 18.60
C ASN A 202 -0.90 13.52 19.11
N ALA A 203 -0.14 14.52 19.56
CA ALA A 203 1.25 14.32 19.99
C ALA A 203 1.41 13.21 21.06
N PRO A 204 0.55 13.10 22.09
CA PRO A 204 0.60 11.97 23.03
C PRO A 204 0.44 10.60 22.37
N ARG A 205 -0.44 10.45 21.37
CA ARG A 205 -0.62 9.18 20.64
C ARG A 205 0.58 8.86 19.77
N VAL A 206 1.11 9.84 19.03
CA VAL A 206 2.35 9.68 18.26
C VAL A 206 3.51 9.22 19.15
N LEU A 207 3.69 9.85 20.32
CA LEU A 207 4.73 9.46 21.28
C LEU A 207 4.51 8.04 21.83
N ARG A 208 3.26 7.64 22.08
CA ARG A 208 2.94 6.28 22.52
C ARG A 208 3.29 5.25 21.46
N PHE A 209 3.01 5.53 20.19
CA PHE A 209 3.41 4.65 19.09
C PHE A 209 4.92 4.58 18.99
N TRP A 210 5.60 5.73 18.96
CA TRP A 210 7.06 5.81 18.89
C TRP A 210 7.74 5.00 20.00
N ASN A 211 7.25 5.07 21.24
CA ASN A 211 7.79 4.30 22.36
C ASN A 211 7.65 2.77 22.19
N GLN A 212 6.77 2.27 21.33
CA GLN A 212 6.69 0.83 21.02
C GLN A 212 7.73 0.39 19.98
N TRP A 213 8.28 1.32 19.20
CA TRP A 213 9.32 1.05 18.21
C TRP A 213 10.75 1.14 18.78
N LEU A 214 10.90 1.63 20.02
CA LEU A 214 12.15 1.70 20.77
C LEU A 214 12.39 0.40 21.55
#